data_AF-M5PVF4-F1
#
_entry.id   AF-M5PVF4-F1
#
_cell.length_a   1.000
_cell.length_b   1.000
_cell.length_c   1.000
_cell.angle_alpha   90.00
_cell.angle_beta   90.00
_cell.angle_gamma   90.00
#
_symmetry.space_group_name_H-M   'P 1'
#
loop_
_entity.id
_entity.type
_entity.pdbx_description
1 polymer ?
#
loop_
_entity_poly.entity_id
_entity_poly.type
_entity_poly.pdbx_seq_one_letter_code
_entity_poly.pdbx_strand_id
1 'polypeptide(L)'
;MSTPERLAQALNDHLHRAQPISDEVVQFARTALGVDAEDQKALWRAVDDDSPEREALVELLLFPRSNLVEELEPLLAQECYSDEDEPRIVERLLSFNPGARFALPGGGTLTLPLRVEDAQLLVRRLRIGKTAPEDLRQAVSGRFDAQHAARLMALLRHESWPDTPQSRFLLSGVLERLSDKEAATAEALRYACRLLASLTPDAEPLAALKHRHAETRRGLERARRFQAMRETMNMETLMARGVREPNLDPAALEHELALQDAICRAAYGLPVSDFGPAEEDLGEFDGEEGARRLLDIWGE
;
A
#
# COMPACT_ATOMS: atom_id res chain seq x y z
N MET A 1 -16.47 21.80 21.72
CA MET A 1 -16.77 21.30 20.37
C MET A 1 -16.98 19.80 20.49
N SER A 2 -18.04 19.27 19.91
CA SER A 2 -18.23 17.82 19.85
C SER A 2 -17.14 17.16 18.99
N THR A 3 -16.90 15.87 19.18
CA THR A 3 -15.91 15.08 18.43
C THR A 3 -16.11 15.20 16.90
N PRO A 4 -17.33 15.03 16.35
CA PRO A 4 -17.61 15.29 14.93
C PRO A 4 -17.28 16.72 14.45
N GLU A 5 -17.49 17.74 15.28
CA GLU A 5 -17.19 19.13 14.92
C GLU A 5 -15.69 19.38 14.73
N ARG A 6 -14.84 18.73 15.53
CA ARG A 6 -13.38 18.90 15.42
C ARG A 6 -12.86 18.35 14.09
N LEU A 7 -13.33 17.18 13.69
CA LEU A 7 -12.94 16.58 12.41
C LEU A 7 -13.49 17.37 11.22
N ALA A 8 -14.75 17.80 11.28
CA ALA A 8 -15.33 18.65 10.24
C ALA A 8 -14.57 19.98 10.07
N GLN A 9 -14.14 20.60 11.18
CA GLN A 9 -13.31 21.81 11.13
C GLN A 9 -11.94 21.53 10.50
N ALA A 10 -11.26 20.46 10.92
CA ALA A 10 -9.95 20.10 10.38
C ALA A 10 -10.01 19.80 8.87
N LEU A 11 -11.07 19.11 8.42
CA LEU A 11 -11.36 18.90 7.01
C LEU A 11 -11.56 20.22 6.27
N ASN A 12 -12.40 21.10 6.81
CA ASN A 12 -12.63 22.41 6.23
C ASN A 12 -11.33 23.20 6.05
N ASP A 13 -10.49 23.23 7.08
CA ASP A 13 -9.20 23.94 7.06
C ASP A 13 -8.24 23.34 6.02
N HIS A 14 -8.26 22.02 5.86
CA HIS A 14 -7.47 21.34 4.82
C HIS A 14 -7.97 21.70 3.41
N LEU A 15 -9.28 21.63 3.17
CA LEU A 15 -9.86 21.91 1.85
C LEU A 15 -9.64 23.36 1.39
N HIS A 16 -9.53 24.30 2.33
CA HIS A 16 -9.22 25.71 2.03
C HIS A 16 -7.77 25.96 1.63
N ARG A 17 -6.86 25.01 1.89
CA ARG A 17 -5.48 25.07 1.41
C ARG A 17 -5.42 24.53 -0.01
N ALA A 18 -4.82 25.30 -0.91
CA ALA A 18 -4.66 24.87 -2.30
C ALA A 18 -3.72 23.66 -2.38
N GLN A 19 -4.26 22.48 -2.70
CA GLN A 19 -3.49 21.25 -2.86
C GLN A 19 -3.09 21.07 -4.33
N PRO A 20 -1.85 20.66 -4.66
CA PRO A 20 -1.51 20.36 -6.04
C PRO A 20 -2.37 19.21 -6.58
N ILE A 21 -2.91 19.32 -7.79
CA ILE A 21 -3.57 18.18 -8.45
C ILE A 21 -2.57 17.04 -8.69
N SER A 22 -3.04 15.79 -8.69
CA SER A 22 -2.17 14.63 -8.88
C SER A 22 -1.95 14.36 -10.36
N ASP A 23 -0.89 13.63 -10.67
CA ASP A 23 -0.62 13.16 -12.03
C ASP A 23 -1.78 12.33 -12.59
N GLU A 24 -2.50 11.60 -11.73
CA GLU A 24 -3.73 10.88 -12.10
C GLU A 24 -4.84 11.81 -12.57
N VAL A 25 -5.06 12.93 -11.88
CA VAL A 25 -6.04 13.95 -12.30
C VAL A 25 -5.61 14.59 -13.62
N VAL A 26 -4.33 14.92 -13.77
CA VAL A 26 -3.77 15.49 -15.02
C VAL A 26 -3.96 14.51 -16.18
N GLN A 27 -3.62 13.25 -15.96
CA GLN A 27 -3.75 12.21 -16.97
C GLN A 27 -5.22 11.99 -17.33
N PHE A 28 -6.12 11.90 -16.35
CA PHE A 28 -7.56 11.74 -16.58
C PHE A 28 -8.14 12.92 -17.37
N ALA A 29 -7.80 14.16 -17.00
CA ALA A 29 -8.22 15.34 -17.75
C ALA A 29 -7.78 15.25 -19.22
N ARG A 30 -6.53 14.84 -19.47
CA ARG A 30 -6.01 14.71 -20.83
C ARG A 30 -6.68 13.61 -21.63
N THR A 31 -6.91 12.44 -21.02
CA THR A 31 -7.36 11.25 -21.77
C THR A 31 -8.86 11.09 -21.84
N ALA A 32 -9.57 11.36 -20.76
CA ALA A 32 -11.02 11.16 -20.67
C ALA A 32 -11.79 12.42 -21.08
N LEU A 33 -11.32 13.60 -20.63
CA LEU A 33 -11.99 14.87 -20.92
C LEU A 33 -11.46 15.56 -22.19
N GLY A 34 -10.28 15.16 -22.68
CA GLY A 34 -9.60 15.86 -23.77
C GLY A 34 -9.20 17.30 -23.40
N VAL A 35 -9.04 17.56 -22.09
CA VAL A 35 -8.76 18.88 -21.52
C VAL A 35 -7.32 18.95 -21.06
N ASP A 36 -6.67 20.07 -21.33
CA ASP A 36 -5.38 20.38 -20.73
C ASP A 36 -5.57 20.79 -19.26
N ALA A 37 -4.82 20.17 -18.35
CA ALA A 37 -4.90 20.47 -16.92
C ALA A 37 -4.40 21.89 -16.58
N GLU A 38 -3.71 22.55 -17.50
CA GLU A 38 -3.36 23.97 -17.40
C GLU A 38 -4.54 24.89 -17.78
N ASP A 39 -5.52 24.40 -18.57
CA ASP A 39 -6.71 25.16 -18.93
C ASP A 39 -7.74 25.13 -17.79
N GLN A 40 -7.58 26.08 -16.86
CA GLN A 40 -8.46 26.27 -15.73
C GLN A 40 -9.95 26.39 -16.14
N LYS A 41 -10.26 27.02 -17.29
CA LYS A 41 -11.66 27.23 -17.69
C LYS A 41 -12.29 25.93 -18.17
N ALA A 42 -11.54 25.13 -18.92
CA ALA A 42 -12.00 23.84 -19.38
C ALA A 42 -12.18 22.86 -18.20
N LEU A 43 -11.24 22.82 -17.25
CA LEU A 43 -11.38 22.04 -16.02
C LEU A 43 -12.56 22.51 -15.15
N TRP A 44 -12.76 23.83 -15.03
CA TRP A 44 -13.89 24.36 -14.27
C TRP A 44 -15.23 23.92 -14.86
N ARG A 45 -15.36 23.95 -16.20
CA ARG A 45 -16.58 23.46 -16.88
C ARG A 45 -16.79 21.97 -16.61
N ALA A 46 -15.73 21.17 -16.62
CA ALA A 46 -15.83 19.74 -16.36
C ALA A 46 -16.28 19.40 -14.93
N VAL A 47 -15.98 20.26 -13.93
CA VAL A 47 -16.47 20.05 -12.56
C VAL A 47 -17.84 20.67 -12.28
N ASP A 48 -18.27 21.63 -13.09
CA ASP A 48 -19.60 22.27 -13.00
C ASP A 48 -20.68 21.45 -13.73
N ASP A 49 -20.31 20.76 -14.81
CA ASP A 49 -21.19 19.94 -15.64
C ASP A 49 -21.76 18.73 -14.89
N ASP A 50 -23.03 18.39 -15.14
CA ASP A 50 -23.70 17.25 -14.49
C ASP A 50 -23.55 15.98 -15.33
N SER A 51 -22.30 15.65 -15.65
CA SER A 51 -21.91 14.52 -16.50
C SER A 51 -21.26 13.39 -15.69
N PRO A 52 -21.30 12.14 -16.18
CA PRO A 52 -20.58 11.02 -15.57
C PRO A 52 -19.08 11.29 -15.38
N GLU A 53 -18.49 12.06 -16.29
CA GLU A 53 -17.09 12.43 -16.23
C GLU A 53 -16.79 13.41 -15.08
N ARG A 54 -17.76 14.24 -14.66
CA ARG A 54 -17.65 15.04 -13.42
C ARG A 54 -17.47 14.13 -12.22
N GLU A 55 -18.30 13.10 -12.07
CA GLU A 55 -18.25 12.21 -10.91
C GLU A 55 -16.86 11.58 -10.77
N ALA A 56 -16.32 11.05 -11.88
CA ALA A 56 -14.98 10.49 -11.90
C ALA A 56 -13.87 11.52 -11.62
N LEU A 57 -13.98 12.75 -12.17
CA LEU A 57 -13.01 13.80 -11.90
C LEU A 57 -13.04 14.26 -10.43
N VAL A 58 -14.22 14.48 -9.87
CA VAL A 58 -14.41 14.85 -8.47
C VAL A 58 -13.93 13.75 -7.54
N GLU A 59 -14.18 12.50 -7.90
CA GLU A 59 -13.69 11.33 -7.20
C GLU A 59 -12.15 11.32 -7.10
N LEU A 60 -11.45 11.65 -8.19
CA LEU A 60 -9.98 11.75 -8.19
C LEU A 60 -9.48 12.98 -7.42
N LEU A 61 -10.16 14.13 -7.54
CA LEU A 61 -9.80 15.36 -6.85
C LEU A 61 -9.94 15.25 -5.32
N LEU A 62 -11.01 14.61 -4.85
CA LEU A 62 -11.33 14.44 -3.43
C LEU A 62 -10.82 13.12 -2.84
N PHE A 63 -10.03 12.34 -3.57
CA PHE A 63 -9.42 11.14 -3.01
C PHE A 63 -8.48 11.53 -1.85
N PRO A 64 -8.67 10.97 -0.63
CA PRO A 64 -7.86 11.35 0.52
C PRO A 64 -6.44 10.83 0.35
N ARG A 65 -5.54 11.74 0.01
CA ARG A 65 -4.11 11.45 -0.13
C ARG A 65 -3.45 11.24 1.21
N SER A 66 -2.25 10.65 1.20
CA SER A 66 -1.51 10.34 2.42
C SER A 66 -1.31 11.57 3.30
N ASN A 67 -1.05 12.75 2.74
CA ASN A 67 -0.89 13.99 3.50
C ASN A 67 -2.15 14.41 4.29
N LEU A 68 -3.36 14.28 3.70
CA LEU A 68 -4.61 14.58 4.39
C LEU A 68 -4.84 13.59 5.53
N VAL A 69 -4.68 12.30 5.25
CA VAL A 69 -4.91 11.25 6.25
C VAL A 69 -3.91 11.39 7.40
N GLU A 70 -2.61 11.55 7.10
CA GLU A 70 -1.54 11.78 8.08
C GLU A 70 -1.82 13.00 8.96
N GLU A 71 -2.31 14.10 8.39
CA GLU A 71 -2.65 15.30 9.14
C GLU A 71 -3.86 15.10 10.08
N LEU A 72 -4.82 14.28 9.66
CA LEU A 72 -6.02 14.00 10.45
C LEU A 72 -5.83 12.85 11.44
N GLU A 73 -4.84 11.98 11.27
CA GLU A 73 -4.64 10.81 12.14
C GLU A 73 -4.52 11.14 13.63
N PRO A 74 -3.86 12.22 14.08
CA PRO A 74 -3.86 12.58 15.49
C PRO A 74 -5.27 12.75 16.06
N LEU A 75 -6.22 13.24 15.27
CA LEU A 75 -7.63 13.34 15.65
C LEU A 75 -8.33 11.98 15.53
N LEU A 76 -8.11 11.26 14.42
CA LEU A 76 -8.76 9.96 14.14
C LEU A 76 -8.27 8.82 15.05
N ALA A 77 -7.09 8.95 15.65
CA ALA A 77 -6.52 7.96 16.57
C ALA A 77 -6.93 8.21 18.04
N GLN A 78 -7.19 9.46 18.40
CA GLN A 78 -7.63 9.86 19.74
C GLN A 78 -9.12 9.66 19.94
N GLU A 79 -9.89 10.00 18.92
CA GLU A 79 -11.34 10.00 18.96
C GLU A 79 -11.83 8.75 18.23
N CYS A 80 -12.40 7.78 18.95
CA CYS A 80 -12.95 6.55 18.35
C CYS A 80 -14.24 6.87 17.60
N TYR A 81 -14.13 7.42 16.39
CA TYR A 81 -15.28 7.63 15.51
C TYR A 81 -15.90 6.29 15.12
N SER A 82 -17.21 6.33 14.88
CA SER A 82 -17.96 5.23 14.28
C SER A 82 -18.57 5.67 12.96
N ASP A 83 -19.03 4.72 12.16
CA ASP A 83 -19.73 5.03 10.91
C ASP A 83 -21.03 5.83 11.15
N GLU A 84 -21.59 5.78 12.37
CA GLU A 84 -22.75 6.60 12.77
C GLU A 84 -22.42 8.10 12.90
N ASP A 85 -21.14 8.44 13.01
CA ASP A 85 -20.69 9.83 13.06
C ASP A 85 -20.56 10.46 11.68
N GLU A 86 -20.51 9.67 10.59
CA GLU A 86 -20.33 10.17 9.23
C GLU A 86 -21.39 11.22 8.84
N PRO A 87 -22.71 11.01 9.05
CA PRO A 87 -23.72 12.00 8.66
C PRO A 87 -23.56 13.33 9.41
N ARG A 88 -23.16 13.27 10.69
CA ARG A 88 -22.93 14.47 11.52
C ARG A 88 -21.71 15.24 11.06
N ILE A 89 -20.64 14.55 10.67
CA ILE A 89 -19.43 15.17 10.12
C ILE A 89 -19.76 15.83 8.78
N VAL A 90 -20.50 15.15 7.90
CA VAL A 90 -20.92 15.70 6.60
C VAL A 90 -21.79 16.94 6.76
N GLU A 91 -22.85 16.86 7.58
CA GLU A 91 -23.73 18.01 7.85
C GLU A 91 -22.93 19.20 8.38
N ARG A 92 -22.03 18.94 9.34
CA ARG A 92 -21.21 19.99 9.92
C ARG A 92 -20.22 20.58 8.92
N LEU A 93 -19.57 19.74 8.11
CA LEU A 93 -18.64 20.16 7.07
C LEU A 93 -19.34 21.08 6.07
N LEU A 94 -20.52 20.70 5.57
CA LEU A 94 -21.31 21.50 4.64
C LEU A 94 -21.81 22.81 5.24
N SER A 95 -22.04 22.87 6.56
CA SER A 95 -22.43 24.11 7.24
C SER A 95 -21.35 25.21 7.17
N PHE A 96 -20.10 24.85 6.90
CA PHE A 96 -19.01 25.81 6.65
C PHE A 96 -18.98 26.35 5.21
N ASN A 97 -19.82 25.81 4.31
CA ASN A 97 -19.80 26.06 2.87
C ASN A 97 -18.39 25.89 2.26
N PRO A 98 -17.78 24.70 2.38
CA PRO A 98 -16.40 24.47 1.98
C PRO A 98 -16.24 24.47 0.46
N GLY A 99 -15.22 25.17 -0.02
CA GLY A 99 -14.72 25.04 -1.39
C GLY A 99 -13.33 24.40 -1.38
N ALA A 100 -13.20 23.19 -1.94
CA ALA A 100 -11.91 22.53 -2.06
C ALA A 100 -11.05 23.22 -3.11
N ARG A 101 -9.84 23.64 -2.72
CA ARG A 101 -8.93 24.39 -3.58
C ARG A 101 -7.82 23.49 -4.10
N PHE A 102 -7.62 23.53 -5.41
CA PHE A 102 -6.59 22.74 -6.08
C PHE A 102 -5.68 23.63 -6.93
N ALA A 103 -4.37 23.55 -6.70
CA ALA A 103 -3.36 24.22 -7.49
C ALA A 103 -3.10 23.43 -8.79
N LEU A 104 -3.16 24.14 -9.91
CA LEU A 104 -2.94 23.59 -11.25
C LEU A 104 -1.46 23.73 -11.66
N PRO A 105 -0.92 22.85 -12.53
CA PRO A 105 0.48 22.90 -12.98
C PRO A 105 0.87 24.24 -13.64
N GLY A 106 -0.07 24.90 -14.32
CA GLY A 106 0.11 26.20 -14.96
C GLY A 106 -0.02 27.43 -14.03
N GLY A 107 -0.06 27.24 -12.71
CA GLY A 107 -0.13 28.33 -11.72
C GLY A 107 -1.54 28.85 -11.41
N GLY A 108 -2.58 28.24 -11.99
CA GLY A 108 -3.99 28.52 -11.67
C GLY A 108 -4.48 27.83 -10.39
N THR A 109 -5.68 28.19 -9.93
CA THR A 109 -6.37 27.48 -8.84
C THR A 109 -7.79 27.12 -9.25
N LEU A 110 -8.13 25.84 -9.16
CA LEU A 110 -9.51 25.36 -9.28
C LEU A 110 -10.15 25.38 -7.88
N THR A 111 -11.37 25.89 -7.78
CA THR A 111 -12.17 25.79 -6.55
C THR A 111 -13.40 24.94 -6.86
N LEU A 112 -13.48 23.78 -6.21
CA LEU A 112 -14.60 22.86 -6.29
C LEU A 112 -15.57 23.15 -5.14
N PRO A 113 -16.79 23.66 -5.40
CA PRO A 113 -17.82 23.73 -4.38
C PRO A 113 -18.23 22.31 -3.98
N LEU A 114 -18.20 21.99 -2.68
CA LEU A 114 -18.58 20.65 -2.23
C LEU A 114 -20.11 20.51 -2.22
N ARG A 115 -20.60 19.54 -3.00
CA ARG A 115 -21.97 19.05 -2.89
C ARG A 115 -22.09 18.03 -1.75
N VAL A 116 -23.31 17.63 -1.42
CA VAL A 116 -23.57 16.66 -0.34
C VAL A 116 -22.88 15.33 -0.63
N GLU A 117 -22.98 14.87 -1.87
CA GLU A 117 -22.42 13.60 -2.36
C GLU A 117 -20.88 13.63 -2.29
N ASP A 118 -20.29 14.77 -2.64
CA ASP A 118 -18.84 15.00 -2.61
C ASP A 118 -18.31 14.91 -1.16
N ALA A 119 -19.01 15.54 -0.21
CA ALA A 119 -18.67 15.50 1.20
C ALA A 119 -18.83 14.10 1.80
N GLN A 120 -19.92 13.39 1.46
CA GLN A 120 -20.12 12.00 1.86
C GLN A 120 -19.02 11.10 1.33
N LEU A 121 -18.66 11.24 0.05
CA LEU A 121 -17.59 10.47 -0.58
C LEU A 121 -16.25 10.69 0.14
N LEU A 122 -15.89 11.95 0.42
CA LEU A 122 -14.67 12.30 1.14
C LEU A 122 -14.64 11.65 2.53
N VAL A 123 -15.67 11.85 3.34
CA VAL A 123 -15.73 11.34 4.72
C VAL A 123 -15.69 9.81 4.75
N ARG A 124 -16.46 9.15 3.89
CA ARG A 124 -16.47 7.69 3.77
C ARG A 124 -15.09 7.13 3.41
N ARG A 125 -14.35 7.83 2.54
CA ARG A 125 -13.01 7.40 2.12
C ARG A 125 -11.94 7.58 3.19
N LEU A 126 -12.15 8.47 4.16
CA LEU A 126 -11.27 8.58 5.34
C LEU A 126 -11.36 7.35 6.25
N ARG A 127 -12.41 6.52 6.11
CA ARG A 127 -12.60 5.29 6.91
C ARG A 127 -12.52 5.58 8.41
N ILE A 128 -13.28 6.58 8.85
CA ILE A 128 -13.22 7.09 10.22
C ILE A 128 -13.54 6.01 11.26
N GLY A 129 -14.46 5.07 10.95
CA GLY A 129 -14.82 3.95 11.82
C GLY A 129 -13.74 2.87 11.93
N LYS A 130 -12.73 2.87 11.05
CA LYS A 130 -11.68 1.85 11.04
C LYS A 130 -10.49 2.29 11.92
N THR A 131 -10.61 2.05 13.22
CA THR A 131 -9.54 2.33 14.18
C THR A 131 -8.69 1.10 14.42
N ALA A 132 -7.36 1.26 14.44
CA ALA A 132 -6.48 0.12 14.75
C ALA A 132 -6.68 -0.34 16.20
N PRO A 133 -6.61 -1.65 16.46
CA PRO A 133 -6.58 -2.22 17.79
C PRO A 133 -5.59 -1.53 18.76
N GLU A 134 -5.93 -1.53 20.05
CA GLU A 134 -5.18 -0.85 21.11
C GLU A 134 -3.71 -1.30 21.19
N ASP A 135 -3.44 -2.59 21.02
CA ASP A 135 -2.09 -3.16 20.98
C ASP A 135 -1.23 -2.55 19.88
N LEU A 136 -1.76 -2.40 18.66
CA LEU A 136 -1.06 -1.74 17.57
C LEU A 136 -0.85 -0.24 17.85
N ARG A 137 -1.85 0.44 18.43
CA ARG A 137 -1.74 1.86 18.81
C ARG A 137 -0.66 2.08 19.87
N GLN A 138 -0.56 1.19 20.85
CA GLN A 138 0.49 1.25 21.87
C GLN A 138 1.87 0.96 21.28
N ALA A 139 2.00 -0.05 20.42
CA ALA A 139 3.26 -0.36 19.75
C ALA A 139 3.78 0.83 18.92
N VAL A 140 2.89 1.55 18.23
CA VAL A 140 3.26 2.73 17.45
C VAL A 140 3.63 3.90 18.37
N SER A 141 2.75 4.28 19.31
CA SER A 141 2.95 5.46 20.16
C SER A 141 4.08 5.33 21.17
N GLY A 142 4.43 4.11 21.58
CA GLY A 142 5.53 3.85 22.51
C GLY A 142 6.93 3.97 21.91
N ARG A 143 7.04 3.89 20.57
CA ARG A 143 8.33 3.81 19.87
C ARG A 143 8.60 4.97 18.93
N PHE A 144 7.57 5.47 18.24
CA PHE A 144 7.72 6.48 17.19
C PHE A 144 7.31 7.85 17.71
N ASP A 145 7.90 8.92 17.15
CA ASP A 145 7.38 10.27 17.38
C ASP A 145 5.98 10.44 16.78
N ALA A 146 5.31 11.54 17.13
CA ALA A 146 3.92 11.78 16.74
C ALA A 146 3.71 11.80 15.21
N GLN A 147 4.69 12.27 14.43
CA GLN A 147 4.57 12.38 12.98
C GLN A 147 4.70 10.99 12.33
N HIS A 148 5.71 10.22 12.73
CA HIS A 148 5.90 8.85 12.29
C HIS A 148 4.74 7.95 12.74
N ALA A 149 4.26 8.14 13.96
CA ALA A 149 3.10 7.43 14.48
C ALA A 149 1.85 7.67 13.63
N ALA A 150 1.57 8.94 13.30
CA ALA A 150 0.45 9.31 12.43
C ALA A 150 0.54 8.61 11.06
N ARG A 151 1.74 8.55 10.46
CA ARG A 151 1.96 7.87 9.18
C ARG A 151 1.68 6.38 9.22
N LEU A 152 2.17 5.68 10.24
CA LEU A 152 1.95 4.25 10.40
C LEU A 152 0.47 3.92 10.69
N MET A 153 -0.19 4.77 11.48
CA MET A 153 -1.62 4.64 11.76
C MET A 153 -2.48 4.88 10.52
N ALA A 154 -2.15 5.90 9.72
CA ALA A 154 -2.78 6.17 8.43
C ALA A 154 -2.66 4.96 7.50
N LEU A 155 -1.48 4.34 7.46
CA LEU A 155 -1.22 3.14 6.68
C LEU A 155 -2.12 1.98 7.15
N LEU A 156 -2.17 1.68 8.44
CA LEU A 156 -3.03 0.61 8.99
C LEU A 156 -4.52 0.83 8.70
N ARG A 157 -4.98 2.09 8.70
CA ARG A 157 -6.37 2.45 8.37
C ARG A 157 -6.68 2.19 6.90
N HIS A 158 -5.78 2.57 5.99
CA HIS A 158 -6.04 2.48 4.56
C HIS A 158 -5.66 1.13 3.92
N GLU A 159 -4.72 0.39 4.49
CA GLU A 159 -4.38 -0.95 4.03
C GLU A 159 -5.45 -1.97 4.46
N SER A 160 -5.77 -2.91 3.58
CA SER A 160 -6.64 -4.04 3.93
C SER A 160 -5.84 -5.05 4.75
N TRP A 161 -6.42 -5.57 5.83
CA TRP A 161 -5.90 -6.72 6.58
C TRP A 161 -7.01 -7.25 7.50
N PRO A 162 -7.09 -8.57 7.73
CA PRO A 162 -8.07 -9.18 8.61
C PRO A 162 -7.69 -8.96 10.08
N ASP A 163 -8.62 -8.45 10.88
CA ASP A 163 -8.40 -8.21 12.31
C ASP A 163 -8.51 -9.52 13.13
N THR A 164 -7.48 -10.37 13.04
CA THR A 164 -7.36 -11.63 13.77
C THR A 164 -6.18 -11.59 14.75
N PRO A 165 -6.16 -12.43 15.80
CA PRO A 165 -5.04 -12.49 16.74
C PRO A 165 -3.68 -12.71 16.07
N GLN A 166 -3.62 -13.52 15.02
CA GLN A 166 -2.39 -13.82 14.26
C GLN A 166 -1.93 -12.61 13.44
N SER A 167 -2.86 -11.87 12.82
CA SER A 167 -2.57 -10.63 12.11
C SER A 167 -2.02 -9.57 13.06
N ARG A 168 -2.67 -9.38 14.22
CA ARG A 168 -2.19 -8.48 15.27
C ARG A 168 -0.80 -8.88 15.75
N PHE A 169 -0.55 -10.16 16.01
CA PHE A 169 0.77 -10.65 16.41
C PHE A 169 1.86 -10.29 15.39
N LEU A 170 1.62 -10.56 14.10
CA LEU A 170 2.58 -10.23 13.03
C LEU A 170 2.85 -8.71 12.96
N LEU A 171 1.78 -7.91 12.93
CA LEU A 171 1.87 -6.45 12.78
C LEU A 171 2.52 -5.81 14.01
N SER A 172 2.16 -6.21 15.23
CA SER A 172 2.81 -5.78 16.47
C SER A 172 4.30 -6.12 16.45
N GLY A 173 4.68 -7.32 16.02
CA GLY A 173 6.09 -7.70 15.89
C GLY A 173 6.88 -6.81 14.93
N VAL A 174 6.29 -6.45 13.78
CA VAL A 174 6.87 -5.50 12.83
C VAL A 174 7.05 -4.12 13.46
N LEU A 175 6.01 -3.60 14.12
CA LEU A 175 6.04 -2.27 14.74
C LEU A 175 7.01 -2.20 15.93
N GLU A 176 7.10 -3.27 16.72
CA GLU A 176 7.91 -3.33 17.94
C GLU A 176 9.39 -3.60 17.69
N ARG A 177 9.77 -4.30 16.61
CA ARG A 177 11.13 -4.88 16.47
C ARG A 177 11.85 -4.52 15.19
N LEU A 178 11.16 -4.02 14.17
CA LEU A 178 11.83 -3.55 12.95
C LEU A 178 12.61 -2.25 13.22
N SER A 179 13.54 -1.86 12.34
CA SER A 179 14.40 -0.69 12.54
C SER A 179 13.61 0.61 12.74
N ASP A 180 14.18 1.61 13.42
CA ASP A 180 13.58 2.95 13.55
C ASP A 180 13.58 3.76 12.24
N LYS A 181 14.11 3.19 11.15
CA LYS A 181 14.07 3.84 9.84
C LYS A 181 12.64 3.82 9.32
N GLU A 182 12.02 4.99 9.34
CA GLU A 182 10.63 5.21 8.94
C GLU A 182 10.25 4.50 7.62
N ALA A 183 11.01 4.75 6.55
CA ALA A 183 10.69 4.23 5.22
C ALA A 183 10.68 2.69 5.19
N ALA A 184 11.64 2.05 5.86
CA ALA A 184 11.73 0.59 5.92
C ALA A 184 10.57 -0.02 6.72
N THR A 185 10.17 0.64 7.81
CA THR A 185 9.03 0.20 8.64
C THR A 185 7.71 0.37 7.93
N ALA A 186 7.48 1.50 7.26
CA ALA A 186 6.28 1.72 6.46
C ALA A 186 6.18 0.70 5.31
N GLU A 187 7.29 0.40 4.64
CA GLU A 187 7.35 -0.58 3.57
C GLU A 187 7.04 -2.01 4.07
N ALA A 188 7.70 -2.44 5.15
CA ALA A 188 7.46 -3.74 5.76
C ALA A 188 6.03 -3.89 6.28
N LEU A 189 5.48 -2.85 6.89
CA LEU A 189 4.10 -2.84 7.38
C LEU A 189 3.10 -2.97 6.23
N ARG A 190 3.35 -2.25 5.12
CA ARG A 190 2.52 -2.37 3.90
C ARG A 190 2.58 -3.77 3.32
N TYR A 191 3.77 -4.35 3.23
CA TYR A 191 3.95 -5.71 2.76
C TYR A 191 3.19 -6.71 3.66
N ALA A 192 3.34 -6.59 4.98
CA ALA A 192 2.64 -7.44 5.94
C ALA A 192 1.12 -7.33 5.80
N CYS A 193 0.57 -6.11 5.69
CA CYS A 193 -0.88 -5.92 5.48
C CYS A 193 -1.35 -6.60 4.18
N ARG A 194 -0.63 -6.41 3.06
CA ARG A 194 -0.98 -7.04 1.78
C ARG A 194 -0.88 -8.56 1.82
N LEU A 195 0.14 -9.10 2.47
CA LEU A 195 0.28 -10.53 2.70
C LEU A 195 -0.96 -11.05 3.45
N LEU A 196 -1.27 -10.44 4.60
CA LEU A 196 -2.43 -10.81 5.43
C LEU A 196 -3.76 -10.68 4.69
N ALA A 197 -3.93 -9.64 3.86
CA ALA A 197 -5.14 -9.46 3.04
C ALA A 197 -5.34 -10.54 1.99
N SER A 198 -4.26 -11.20 1.54
CA SER A 198 -4.34 -12.31 0.58
C SER A 198 -4.69 -13.64 1.23
N LEU A 199 -4.71 -13.72 2.56
CA LEU A 199 -4.94 -14.94 3.32
C LEU A 199 -6.43 -15.22 3.52
N THR A 200 -6.77 -16.50 3.63
CA THR A 200 -8.05 -16.90 4.21
C THR A 200 -8.05 -16.66 5.72
N PRO A 201 -9.20 -16.46 6.37
CA PRO A 201 -9.27 -16.13 7.80
C PRO A 201 -8.56 -17.13 8.73
N ASP A 202 -8.51 -18.41 8.34
CA ASP A 202 -7.89 -19.48 9.12
C ASP A 202 -6.43 -19.76 8.76
N ALA A 203 -5.87 -19.08 7.75
CA ALA A 203 -4.51 -19.33 7.32
C ALA A 203 -3.49 -18.76 8.31
N GLU A 204 -2.43 -19.51 8.55
CA GLU A 204 -1.33 -19.10 9.41
C GLU A 204 -0.37 -18.14 8.67
N PRO A 205 -0.13 -16.91 9.17
CA PRO A 205 0.73 -15.95 8.49
C PRO A 205 2.17 -16.42 8.28
N LEU A 206 2.74 -17.19 9.21
CA LEU A 206 4.09 -17.75 9.07
C LEU A 206 4.17 -18.75 7.91
N ALA A 207 3.18 -19.64 7.79
CA ALA A 207 3.12 -20.61 6.70
C ALA A 207 2.99 -19.89 5.34
N ALA A 208 2.18 -18.85 5.26
CA ALA A 208 2.04 -18.03 4.06
C ALA A 208 3.33 -17.30 3.69
N LEU A 209 4.03 -16.72 4.69
CA LEU A 209 5.31 -16.06 4.49
C LEU A 209 6.38 -17.04 3.98
N LYS A 210 6.45 -18.25 4.55
CA LYS A 210 7.34 -19.33 4.08
C LYS A 210 7.05 -19.74 2.64
N HIS A 211 5.77 -19.90 2.29
CA HIS A 211 5.35 -20.26 0.94
C HIS A 211 5.76 -19.17 -0.06
N ARG A 212 5.41 -17.91 0.24
CA ARG A 212 5.74 -16.76 -0.60
C ARG A 212 7.26 -16.61 -0.76
N HIS A 213 8.02 -16.81 0.31
CA HIS A 213 9.47 -16.76 0.27
C HIS A 213 10.07 -17.84 -0.64
N ALA A 214 9.55 -19.06 -0.62
CA ALA A 214 9.99 -20.12 -1.53
C ALA A 214 9.68 -19.75 -3.00
N GLU A 215 8.52 -19.15 -3.27
CA GLU A 215 8.16 -18.67 -4.61
C GLU A 215 9.09 -17.55 -5.10
N THR A 216 9.35 -16.54 -4.27
CA THR A 216 10.26 -15.43 -4.58
C THR A 216 11.67 -15.93 -4.84
N ARG A 217 12.18 -16.87 -4.02
CA ARG A 217 13.50 -17.48 -4.21
C ARG A 217 13.61 -18.23 -5.54
N ARG A 218 12.64 -19.09 -5.87
CA ARG A 218 12.58 -19.77 -7.17
C ARG A 218 12.45 -18.80 -8.34
N GLY A 219 11.78 -17.67 -8.14
CA GLY A 219 11.75 -16.56 -9.10
C GLY A 219 13.16 -16.01 -9.35
N LEU A 220 13.90 -15.73 -8.28
CA LEU A 220 15.24 -15.15 -8.35
C LEU A 220 16.24 -16.11 -9.01
N GLU A 221 16.20 -17.40 -8.66
CA GLU A 221 17.03 -18.43 -9.30
C GLU A 221 16.76 -18.52 -10.80
N ARG A 222 15.48 -18.51 -11.22
CA ARG A 222 15.11 -18.49 -12.64
C ARG A 222 15.62 -17.24 -13.35
N ALA A 223 15.52 -16.07 -12.72
CA ALA A 223 16.00 -14.81 -13.29
C ALA A 223 17.54 -14.83 -13.45
N ARG A 224 18.27 -15.31 -12.45
CA ARG A 224 19.74 -15.46 -12.49
C ARG A 224 20.19 -16.47 -13.54
N ARG A 225 19.54 -17.63 -13.64
CA ARG A 225 19.82 -18.64 -14.69
C ARG A 225 19.60 -18.05 -16.08
N PHE A 226 18.52 -17.30 -16.27
CA PHE A 226 18.27 -16.62 -17.54
C PHE A 226 19.34 -15.57 -17.88
N GLN A 227 19.79 -14.79 -16.89
CA GLN A 227 20.86 -13.82 -17.08
C GLN A 227 22.18 -14.50 -17.49
N ALA A 228 22.57 -15.60 -16.83
CA ALA A 228 23.75 -16.38 -17.21
C ALA A 228 23.64 -16.97 -18.63
N MET A 229 22.45 -17.42 -19.03
CA MET A 229 22.20 -17.86 -20.41
C MET A 229 22.35 -16.72 -21.43
N ARG A 230 21.91 -15.50 -21.10
CA ARG A 230 22.09 -14.32 -21.96
C ARG A 230 23.54 -13.89 -22.13
N GLU A 231 24.40 -14.16 -21.14
CA GLU A 231 25.83 -13.88 -21.22
C GLU A 231 26.57 -14.84 -22.15
N THR A 232 26.04 -16.05 -22.33
CA THR A 232 26.65 -17.12 -23.13
C THR A 232 26.01 -17.34 -24.50
N MET A 233 24.75 -16.93 -24.68
CA MET A 233 23.96 -17.14 -25.90
C MET A 233 23.23 -15.87 -26.34
N ASN A 234 23.13 -15.65 -27.65
CA ASN A 234 22.28 -14.60 -28.19
C ASN A 234 20.79 -14.96 -28.04
N MET A 235 19.92 -13.94 -28.06
CA MET A 235 18.48 -14.12 -27.84
C MET A 235 17.83 -15.02 -28.91
N GLU A 236 18.31 -14.99 -30.14
CA GLU A 236 17.80 -15.88 -31.21
C GLU A 236 18.02 -17.36 -30.87
N THR A 237 19.20 -17.72 -30.34
CA THR A 237 19.51 -19.09 -29.90
C THR A 237 18.66 -19.51 -28.71
N LEU A 238 18.41 -18.60 -27.77
CA LEU A 238 17.55 -18.87 -26.61
C LEU A 238 16.10 -19.11 -27.04
N MET A 239 15.56 -18.27 -27.92
CA MET A 239 14.20 -18.44 -28.46
C MET A 239 14.07 -19.72 -29.29
N ALA A 240 15.08 -20.07 -30.08
CA ALA A 240 15.11 -21.33 -30.85
C ALA A 240 15.09 -22.58 -29.95
N ARG A 241 15.63 -22.48 -28.72
CA ARG A 241 15.55 -23.52 -27.69
C ARG A 241 14.27 -23.47 -26.84
N GLY A 242 13.33 -22.58 -27.18
CA GLY A 242 12.08 -22.41 -26.45
C GLY A 242 12.20 -21.64 -25.13
N VAL A 243 13.37 -21.06 -24.83
CA VAL A 243 13.57 -20.23 -23.64
C VAL A 243 12.92 -18.87 -23.88
N ARG A 244 11.96 -18.50 -23.02
CA ARG A 244 11.33 -17.18 -23.03
C ARG A 244 11.97 -16.29 -21.97
N GLU A 245 12.08 -15.00 -22.29
CA GLU A 245 12.53 -14.01 -21.32
C GLU A 245 11.53 -13.92 -20.15
N PRO A 246 11.98 -14.19 -18.91
CA PRO A 246 11.15 -13.98 -17.74
C PRO A 246 10.96 -12.48 -17.53
N ASN A 247 9.72 -12.03 -17.33
CA ASN A 247 9.44 -10.68 -16.85
C ASN A 247 9.71 -10.59 -15.34
N LEU A 248 10.96 -10.77 -14.94
CA LEU A 248 11.42 -10.79 -13.55
C LEU A 248 12.61 -9.84 -13.42
N ASP A 249 12.54 -8.92 -12.47
CA ASP A 249 13.65 -8.06 -12.07
C ASP A 249 14.36 -8.71 -10.86
N PRO A 250 15.62 -9.19 -11.01
CA PRO A 250 16.37 -9.78 -9.92
C PRO A 250 16.50 -8.86 -8.71
N ALA A 251 16.71 -7.56 -8.91
CA ALA A 251 16.91 -6.61 -7.82
C ALA A 251 15.62 -6.44 -6.99
N ALA A 252 14.47 -6.40 -7.64
CA ALA A 252 13.17 -6.35 -6.97
C ALA A 252 12.89 -7.63 -6.17
N LEU A 253 13.26 -8.80 -6.70
CA LEU A 253 13.09 -10.08 -6.00
C LEU A 253 14.02 -10.22 -4.79
N GLU A 254 15.27 -9.76 -4.90
CA GLU A 254 16.22 -9.71 -3.79
C GLU A 254 15.71 -8.80 -2.66
N HIS A 255 15.18 -7.64 -3.03
CA HIS A 255 14.55 -6.72 -2.07
C HIS A 255 13.32 -7.34 -1.41
N GLU A 256 12.45 -8.03 -2.17
CA GLU A 256 11.29 -8.73 -1.60
C GLU A 256 11.72 -9.82 -0.60
N LEU A 257 12.75 -10.61 -0.90
CA LEU A 257 13.30 -11.62 0.03
C LEU A 257 13.82 -10.97 1.32
N ALA A 258 14.61 -9.90 1.20
CA ALA A 258 15.14 -9.17 2.36
C ALA A 258 14.00 -8.62 3.24
N LEU A 259 12.92 -8.14 2.61
CA LEU A 259 11.75 -7.63 3.32
C LEU A 259 11.00 -8.74 4.06
N GLN A 260 10.80 -9.89 3.42
CA GLN A 260 10.18 -11.07 4.04
C GLN A 260 10.98 -11.55 5.26
N ASP A 261 12.31 -11.64 5.14
CA ASP A 261 13.20 -12.03 6.24
C ASP A 261 13.18 -11.01 7.38
N ALA A 262 13.14 -9.72 7.07
CA ALA A 262 13.06 -8.67 8.08
C ALA A 262 11.74 -8.74 8.86
N ILE A 263 10.61 -8.95 8.18
CA ILE A 263 9.30 -9.14 8.80
C ILE A 263 9.28 -10.40 9.67
N CYS A 264 9.80 -11.51 9.15
CA CYS A 264 9.83 -12.78 9.89
C CYS A 264 10.69 -12.65 11.15
N ARG A 265 11.88 -12.03 11.03
CA ARG A 265 12.77 -11.79 12.16
C ARG A 265 12.12 -10.87 13.19
N ALA A 266 11.43 -9.83 12.74
CA ALA A 266 10.73 -8.92 13.62
C ALA A 266 9.60 -9.62 14.39
N ALA A 267 8.81 -10.48 13.74
CA ALA A 267 7.67 -11.13 14.40
C ALA A 267 8.02 -12.41 15.17
N TYR A 268 8.89 -13.26 14.62
CA TYR A 268 9.18 -14.61 15.09
C TYR A 268 10.63 -14.81 15.57
N GLY A 269 11.48 -13.79 15.48
CA GLY A 269 12.87 -13.81 15.96
C GLY A 269 13.91 -14.41 15.01
N LEU A 270 13.46 -15.08 13.94
CA LEU A 270 14.30 -15.73 12.93
C LEU A 270 13.89 -15.29 11.52
N PRO A 271 14.82 -15.25 10.55
CA PRO A 271 14.47 -15.03 9.15
C PRO A 271 13.64 -16.20 8.61
N VAL A 272 12.95 -16.01 7.48
CA VAL A 272 12.12 -17.06 6.87
C VAL A 272 12.97 -18.24 6.42
N SER A 273 14.20 -17.96 5.97
CA SER A 273 15.19 -18.96 5.56
C SER A 273 15.40 -20.08 6.57
N ASP A 274 15.27 -19.78 7.87
CA ASP A 274 15.62 -20.69 8.96
C ASP A 274 14.46 -21.62 9.35
N PHE A 275 13.25 -21.37 8.83
CA PHE A 275 12.06 -22.18 9.13
C PHE A 275 11.79 -23.29 8.09
N GLY A 276 12.60 -23.40 7.05
CA GLY A 276 12.47 -24.41 5.99
C GLY A 276 13.47 -25.57 6.15
N PRO A 277 13.22 -26.73 5.50
CA PRO A 277 14.32 -27.66 5.24
C PRO A 277 15.41 -26.90 4.47
N ALA A 278 16.68 -27.19 4.74
CA ALA A 278 17.76 -26.71 3.89
C ALA A 278 17.47 -27.22 2.47
N GLU A 279 17.07 -26.34 1.56
CA GLU A 279 17.10 -26.63 0.12
C GLU A 279 18.60 -26.73 -0.22
N GLU A 280 19.15 -27.95 -0.12
CA GLU A 280 20.45 -28.25 -0.72
C GLU A 280 20.26 -28.23 -2.23
N ASP A 281 20.98 -27.32 -2.90
CA ASP A 281 21.14 -27.38 -4.34
C ASP A 281 21.88 -28.67 -4.67
N LEU A 282 21.13 -29.68 -5.13
CA LEU A 282 21.69 -30.96 -5.53
C LEU A 282 22.48 -30.83 -6.85
N GLY A 283 22.49 -29.66 -7.51
CA GLY A 283 23.17 -29.37 -8.76
C GLY A 283 22.30 -29.60 -10.00
N GLU A 284 22.83 -29.24 -11.17
CA GLU A 284 22.21 -29.60 -12.46
C GLU A 284 22.52 -31.06 -12.78
N PHE A 285 21.46 -31.85 -12.94
CA PHE A 285 21.54 -33.24 -13.38
C PHE A 285 21.01 -33.34 -14.80
N ASP A 286 21.85 -33.80 -15.72
CA ASP A 286 21.44 -34.11 -17.08
C ASP A 286 21.60 -35.60 -17.35
N GLY A 287 20.56 -36.23 -17.89
CA GLY A 287 20.55 -37.65 -18.29
C GLY A 287 20.50 -38.70 -17.16
N GLU A 288 20.61 -39.98 -17.56
CA GLU A 288 20.59 -41.17 -16.68
C GLU A 288 21.67 -41.15 -15.58
N GLU A 289 22.78 -40.45 -15.84
CA GLU A 289 23.93 -40.40 -14.95
C GLU A 289 23.68 -39.51 -13.72
N GLY A 290 22.88 -38.45 -13.89
CA GLY A 290 22.42 -37.62 -12.79
C GLY A 290 21.37 -38.31 -11.91
N ALA A 291 20.48 -39.10 -12.51
CA ALA A 291 19.50 -39.90 -11.77
C ALA A 291 20.14 -40.98 -10.88
N ARG A 292 21.25 -41.59 -11.32
CA ARG A 292 22.02 -42.54 -10.50
C ARG A 292 22.69 -41.90 -9.28
N ARG A 293 23.26 -40.69 -9.43
CA ARG A 293 23.88 -39.97 -8.30
C ARG A 293 22.88 -39.58 -7.22
N LEU A 294 21.64 -39.23 -7.59
CA LEU A 294 20.58 -38.95 -6.62
C LEU A 294 20.19 -40.17 -5.78
N LEU A 295 20.21 -41.37 -6.38
CA LEU A 295 19.92 -42.62 -5.68
C LEU A 295 21.06 -43.03 -4.73
N ASP A 296 22.31 -42.73 -5.08
CA ASP A 296 23.47 -43.01 -4.22
C ASP A 296 23.52 -42.10 -2.97
N ILE A 297 23.04 -40.85 -3.06
CA ILE A 297 22.99 -39.92 -1.92
C ILE A 297 21.96 -40.37 -0.85
N TRP A 298 20.95 -41.16 -1.24
CA TRP A 298 19.85 -41.60 -0.36
C TRP A 298 19.99 -43.09 0.04
N GLY A 299 21.14 -43.70 -0.26
CA GLY A 299 21.41 -45.14 -0.13
C GLY A 299 22.21 -45.59 1.11
N GLU A 300 22.43 -44.72 2.10
CA GLU A 300 22.98 -45.09 3.43
C GLU A 300 21.93 -44.90 4.55
#